data_AF-A0A7S1WL15-F1
#
_entry.id   AF-A0A7S1WL15-F1
#
_cell.length_a   1.000
_cell.length_b   1.000
_cell.length_c   1.000
_cell.angle_alpha   90.00
_cell.angle_beta   90.00
_cell.angle_gamma   90.00
#
_symmetry.space_group_name_H-M   'P 1'
#
loop_
_entity.id
_entity.type
_entity.pdbx_description
1 polymer ?
#
loop_
_entity_poly.entity_id
_entity_poly.type
_entity_poly.pdbx_seq_one_letter_code
_entity_poly.pdbx_strand_id
1 'polypeptide(L)'
;QVEEKRLSRFYLRREQSDPVYRDMVDLHERVHDVQARQCLAVERAIRDAQEDGFDWLLHIDADEALLLPRERDARAFFAAVPAEFDQVVFNNLEAVPEKLEVQDWFREVSLFKVHHTFLREAEDEIPDVDNSAEGARRRERRDRWLQRKLASGTDPDSLKKNRTFDRLMVGVRMARRAAPLDFDFDL
;
A
#
# COMPACT_ATOMS: atom_id res chain seq x y z
N GLN A 1 -8.01 -23.53 -17.51
CA GLN A 1 -9.31 -22.81 -17.46
C GLN A 1 -10.45 -23.61 -16.84
N VAL A 2 -10.90 -24.76 -17.38
CA VAL A 2 -12.08 -25.48 -16.82
C VAL A 2 -11.83 -26.02 -15.41
N GLU A 3 -10.65 -26.57 -15.16
CA GLU A 3 -10.24 -27.10 -13.85
C GLU A 3 -10.02 -25.99 -12.82
N GLU A 4 -9.41 -24.88 -13.21
CA GLU A 4 -9.22 -23.68 -12.36
C GLU A 4 -10.55 -23.10 -11.88
N LYS A 5 -11.57 -23.06 -12.75
CA LYS A 5 -12.91 -22.61 -12.36
C LYS A 5 -13.53 -23.55 -11.32
N ARG A 6 -13.25 -24.84 -11.36
CA ARG A 6 -13.81 -25.80 -10.38
C ARG A 6 -13.20 -25.65 -9.00
N LEU A 7 -11.95 -25.23 -8.91
CA LEU A 7 -11.22 -25.06 -7.65
C LEU A 7 -11.36 -23.64 -7.06
N SER A 8 -11.85 -22.68 -7.84
CA SER A 8 -12.05 -21.32 -7.36
C SER A 8 -13.26 -21.22 -6.43
N ARG A 9 -13.06 -20.62 -5.26
CA ARG A 9 -14.10 -20.30 -4.28
C ARG A 9 -15.19 -19.41 -4.87
N PHE A 10 -14.83 -18.49 -5.78
CA PHE A 10 -15.80 -17.59 -6.40
C PHE A 10 -16.81 -18.36 -7.24
N TYR A 11 -16.32 -19.40 -7.92
CA TYR A 11 -17.16 -20.30 -8.71
C TYR A 11 -17.94 -21.31 -7.86
N LEU A 12 -17.29 -21.90 -6.86
CA LEU A 12 -17.94 -22.83 -5.93
C LEU A 12 -19.06 -22.16 -5.12
N ARG A 13 -18.90 -20.87 -4.81
CA ARG A 13 -19.84 -20.10 -3.99
C ARG A 13 -20.73 -19.17 -4.80
N ARG A 14 -20.79 -19.33 -6.13
CA ARG A 14 -21.58 -18.46 -7.02
C ARG A 14 -23.03 -18.31 -6.58
N GLU A 15 -23.65 -19.40 -6.13
CA GLU A 15 -25.06 -19.45 -5.73
C GLU A 15 -25.28 -19.13 -4.24
N GLN A 16 -24.24 -18.74 -3.50
CA GLN A 16 -24.39 -18.32 -2.11
C GLN A 16 -25.12 -16.97 -2.00
N SER A 17 -25.65 -16.70 -0.82
CA SER A 17 -26.43 -15.48 -0.55
C SER A 17 -25.62 -14.19 -0.69
N ASP A 18 -24.29 -14.26 -0.58
CA ASP A 18 -23.42 -13.10 -0.75
C ASP A 18 -23.24 -12.78 -2.24
N PRO A 19 -23.72 -11.60 -2.72
CA PRO A 19 -23.66 -11.23 -4.11
C PRO A 19 -22.22 -11.08 -4.64
N VAL A 20 -21.22 -10.89 -3.77
CA VAL A 20 -19.82 -10.69 -4.18
C VAL A 20 -19.31 -11.85 -5.04
N TYR A 21 -19.68 -13.10 -4.72
CA TYR A 21 -19.21 -14.27 -5.48
C TYR A 21 -19.84 -14.33 -6.87
N ARG A 22 -21.16 -14.12 -6.95
CA ARG A 22 -21.89 -14.10 -8.22
C ARG A 22 -21.40 -12.97 -9.12
N ASP A 23 -21.25 -11.78 -8.56
CA ASP A 23 -20.86 -10.58 -9.31
C ASP A 23 -19.42 -10.71 -9.82
N MET A 24 -18.50 -11.29 -9.03
CA MET A 24 -17.14 -11.61 -9.48
C MET A 24 -17.12 -12.60 -10.66
N VAL A 25 -17.92 -13.66 -10.58
CA VAL A 25 -18.03 -14.65 -11.67
C VAL A 25 -18.63 -14.00 -12.92
N ASP A 26 -19.67 -13.19 -12.78
CA ASP A 26 -20.31 -12.51 -13.90
C ASP A 26 -19.36 -11.49 -14.57
N LEU A 27 -18.59 -10.72 -13.78
CA LEU A 27 -17.54 -9.83 -14.28
C LEU A 27 -16.46 -10.60 -15.07
N HIS A 28 -16.05 -11.77 -14.57
CA HIS A 28 -15.07 -12.60 -15.23
C HIS A 28 -15.59 -13.22 -16.54
N GLU A 29 -16.80 -13.78 -16.53
CA GLU A 29 -17.32 -14.57 -17.66
C GLU A 29 -17.97 -13.74 -18.76
N ARG A 30 -18.67 -12.66 -18.38
CA ARG A 30 -19.46 -11.86 -19.33
C ARG A 30 -18.71 -10.63 -19.81
N VAL A 31 -18.03 -9.96 -18.89
CA VAL A 31 -17.36 -8.68 -19.15
C VAL A 31 -15.87 -8.87 -19.43
N HIS A 32 -15.31 -10.03 -19.05
CA HIS A 32 -13.88 -10.31 -19.10
C HIS A 32 -13.04 -9.27 -18.37
N ASP A 33 -13.60 -8.78 -17.26
CA ASP A 33 -13.01 -7.74 -16.43
C ASP A 33 -11.60 -8.11 -15.95
N VAL A 34 -10.70 -7.13 -15.97
CA VAL A 34 -9.28 -7.33 -15.62
C VAL A 34 -9.14 -7.63 -14.13
N GLN A 35 -9.86 -6.91 -13.27
CA GLN A 35 -9.76 -7.08 -11.82
C GLN A 35 -10.32 -8.44 -11.41
N ALA A 36 -11.41 -8.88 -12.04
CA ALA A 36 -11.96 -10.21 -11.80
C ALA A 36 -10.99 -11.33 -12.19
N ARG A 37 -10.27 -11.18 -13.31
CA ARG A 37 -9.21 -12.12 -13.70
C ARG A 37 -8.04 -12.10 -12.74
N GLN A 38 -7.61 -10.92 -12.29
CA GLN A 38 -6.54 -10.80 -11.28
C GLN A 38 -6.94 -11.47 -9.96
N CYS A 39 -8.16 -11.26 -9.47
CA CYS A 39 -8.64 -11.91 -8.25
C CYS A 39 -8.59 -13.45 -8.35
N LEU A 40 -9.00 -14.03 -9.49
CA LEU A 40 -8.94 -15.47 -9.70
C LEU A 40 -7.51 -16.00 -9.82
N ALA A 41 -6.62 -15.24 -10.45
CA ALA A 41 -5.20 -15.59 -10.56
C ALA A 41 -4.51 -15.57 -9.19
N VAL A 42 -4.76 -14.53 -8.38
CA VAL A 42 -4.24 -14.43 -7.01
C VAL A 42 -4.80 -15.54 -6.13
N GLU A 43 -6.10 -15.86 -6.25
CA GLU A 43 -6.70 -16.96 -5.48
C GLU A 43 -6.01 -18.29 -5.78
N ARG A 44 -5.71 -18.57 -7.05
CA ARG A 44 -4.93 -19.74 -7.41
C ARG A 44 -3.52 -19.68 -6.83
N ALA A 45 -2.81 -18.57 -7.01
CA ALA A 45 -1.45 -18.42 -6.52
C ALA A 45 -1.36 -18.63 -5.00
N ILE A 46 -2.38 -18.22 -4.24
CA ILE A 46 -2.48 -18.49 -2.80
C ILE A 46 -2.56 -19.98 -2.52
N ARG A 47 -3.41 -20.74 -3.24
CA ARG A 47 -3.51 -22.19 -3.04
C ARG A 47 -2.22 -22.90 -3.37
N ASP A 48 -1.66 -22.61 -4.55
CA ASP A 48 -0.41 -23.21 -5.02
C ASP A 48 0.73 -22.91 -4.02
N ALA A 49 0.82 -21.67 -3.52
CA ALA A 49 1.81 -21.28 -2.52
C ALA A 49 1.63 -22.01 -1.17
N GLN A 50 0.40 -22.27 -0.76
CA GLN A 50 0.10 -23.02 0.47
C GLN A 50 0.47 -24.50 0.33
N GLU A 51 0.15 -25.11 -0.81
CA GLU A 51 0.51 -26.50 -1.12
C GLU A 51 2.04 -26.70 -1.14
N ASP A 52 2.78 -25.71 -1.65
CA ASP A 52 4.24 -25.70 -1.68
C ASP A 52 4.89 -25.30 -0.34
N GLY A 53 4.10 -24.90 0.66
CA GLY A 53 4.59 -24.56 2.00
C GLY A 53 5.23 -23.18 2.13
N PHE A 54 4.86 -22.20 1.30
CA PHE A 54 5.31 -20.82 1.43
C PHE A 54 4.57 -20.08 2.56
N ASP A 55 5.31 -19.36 3.40
CA ASP A 55 4.73 -18.53 4.48
C ASP A 55 4.07 -17.24 3.98
N TRP A 56 4.62 -16.65 2.92
CA TRP A 56 4.20 -15.36 2.39
C TRP A 56 4.11 -15.38 0.86
N LEU A 57 3.02 -14.83 0.32
CA LEU A 57 2.84 -14.55 -1.10
C LEU A 57 2.74 -13.02 -1.29
N LEU A 58 3.58 -12.47 -2.17
CA LEU A 58 3.55 -11.07 -2.55
C LEU A 58 2.87 -10.89 -3.91
N HIS A 59 1.80 -10.11 -3.94
CA HIS A 59 1.13 -9.67 -5.17
C HIS A 59 1.58 -8.24 -5.50
N ILE A 60 2.19 -8.06 -6.67
CA ILE A 60 2.72 -6.78 -7.17
C ILE A 60 2.50 -6.71 -8.68
N ASP A 61 2.06 -5.57 -9.19
CA ASP A 61 1.89 -5.38 -10.63
C ASP A 61 3.25 -5.18 -11.33
N ALA A 62 3.27 -5.38 -12.66
CA ALA A 62 4.51 -5.42 -13.43
C ALA A 62 5.25 -4.07 -13.51
N ASP A 63 4.53 -2.98 -13.30
CA ASP A 63 5.04 -1.60 -13.25
C ASP A 63 5.24 -1.09 -11.81
N GLU A 64 4.95 -1.92 -10.80
CA GLU A 64 5.11 -1.58 -9.39
C GLU A 64 6.47 -2.06 -8.85
N ALA A 65 6.97 -1.34 -7.84
CA ALA A 65 8.17 -1.71 -7.10
C ALA A 65 7.90 -1.68 -5.58
N LEU A 66 8.36 -2.71 -4.87
CA LEU A 66 8.24 -2.77 -3.42
C LEU A 66 9.38 -1.99 -2.76
N LEU A 67 9.02 -0.98 -1.97
CA LEU A 67 9.95 -0.27 -1.10
C LEU A 67 9.70 -0.63 0.37
N LEU A 68 10.68 -1.28 1.00
CA LEU A 68 10.59 -1.66 2.42
C LEU A 68 11.24 -0.61 3.34
N PRO A 69 10.63 -0.32 4.50
CA PRO A 69 11.18 0.62 5.46
C PRO A 69 12.36 -0.01 6.20
N ARG A 70 13.51 0.67 6.20
CA ARG A 70 14.77 0.22 6.84
C ARG A 70 15.29 -1.12 6.29
N GLU A 71 16.56 -1.12 5.93
CA GLU A 71 17.37 -2.29 5.49
C GLU A 71 16.97 -3.02 4.19
N ARG A 72 15.87 -2.67 3.50
CA ARG A 72 15.53 -3.18 2.15
C ARG A 72 15.55 -4.71 2.01
N ASP A 73 15.33 -5.44 3.10
CA ASP A 73 15.27 -6.91 3.10
C ASP A 73 13.84 -7.39 3.35
N ALA A 74 13.24 -7.96 2.30
CA ALA A 74 11.89 -8.53 2.37
C ALA A 74 11.80 -9.68 3.36
N ARG A 75 12.81 -10.55 3.44
CA ARG A 75 12.78 -11.72 4.32
C ARG A 75 12.78 -11.29 5.78
N ALA A 76 13.68 -10.39 6.14
CA ALA A 76 13.75 -9.86 7.49
C ALA A 76 12.46 -9.12 7.88
N PHE A 77 11.90 -8.34 6.95
CA PHE A 77 10.64 -7.64 7.16
C PHE A 77 9.48 -8.61 7.44
N PHE A 78 9.25 -9.58 6.54
CA PHE A 78 8.13 -10.52 6.66
C PHE A 78 8.30 -11.50 7.83
N ALA A 79 9.53 -11.87 8.19
CA ALA A 79 9.81 -12.68 9.38
C ALA A 79 9.54 -11.92 10.70
N ALA A 80 9.58 -10.59 10.68
CA ALA A 80 9.29 -9.75 11.83
C ALA A 80 7.80 -9.42 11.98
N VAL A 81 6.95 -9.81 11.02
CA VAL A 81 5.49 -9.62 11.12
C VAL A 81 4.96 -10.53 12.23
N PRO A 82 4.23 -9.99 13.22
CA PRO A 82 3.67 -10.81 14.29
C PRO A 82 2.69 -11.86 13.76
N ALA A 83 2.75 -13.09 14.31
CA ALA A 83 2.00 -14.24 13.81
C ALA A 83 0.46 -14.08 13.87
N GLU A 84 -0.05 -13.12 14.64
CA GLU A 84 -1.47 -12.77 14.64
C GLU A 84 -1.96 -12.07 13.36
N PHE A 85 -1.05 -11.58 12.51
CA PHE A 85 -1.37 -10.91 11.26
C PHE A 85 -1.02 -11.81 10.08
N ASP A 86 -1.99 -11.99 9.18
CA ASP A 86 -1.88 -12.86 8.01
C ASP A 86 -1.90 -12.07 6.70
N GLN A 87 -2.02 -10.74 6.77
CA GLN A 87 -1.96 -9.87 5.61
C GLN A 87 -1.22 -8.57 5.93
N VAL A 88 -0.32 -8.20 5.02
CA VAL A 88 0.35 -6.90 5.01
C VAL A 88 -0.07 -6.14 3.77
N VAL A 89 -0.62 -4.94 3.94
CA VAL A 89 -1.04 -4.07 2.85
C VAL A 89 -0.11 -2.86 2.81
N PHE A 90 0.58 -2.72 1.68
CA PHE A 90 1.37 -1.55 1.34
C PHE A 90 0.49 -0.52 0.63
N ASN A 91 0.77 0.75 0.86
CA ASN A 91 0.11 1.80 0.09
C ASN A 91 0.83 1.93 -1.24
N ASN A 92 0.08 1.85 -2.33
CA ASN A 92 0.59 2.22 -3.64
C ASN A 92 0.87 3.74 -3.66
N LEU A 93 2.05 4.09 -4.18
CA LEU A 93 2.51 5.45 -4.39
C LEU A 93 2.70 5.64 -5.89
N GLU A 94 1.74 6.35 -6.49
CA GLU A 94 1.76 6.59 -7.93
C GLU A 94 2.74 7.70 -8.27
N ALA A 95 3.84 7.34 -8.94
CA ALA A 95 4.86 8.27 -9.37
C ALA A 95 4.31 9.24 -10.43
N VAL A 96 4.61 10.54 -10.28
CA VAL A 96 4.17 11.59 -11.20
C VAL A 96 5.42 12.23 -11.82
N PRO A 97 5.81 11.87 -13.04
CA PRO A 97 6.98 12.45 -13.68
C PRO A 97 6.73 13.93 -13.98
N GLU A 98 7.67 14.79 -13.58
CA GLU A 98 7.60 16.24 -13.81
C GLU A 98 8.21 16.63 -15.17
N LYS A 99 8.87 15.68 -15.83
CA LYS A 99 9.48 15.81 -17.17
C LYS A 99 8.85 14.79 -18.11
N LEU A 100 8.78 15.14 -19.39
CA LEU A 100 8.31 14.22 -20.44
C LEU A 100 9.28 13.06 -20.65
N GLU A 101 10.57 13.34 -20.61
CA GLU A 101 11.63 12.34 -20.79
C GLU A 101 12.30 12.08 -19.44
N VAL A 102 12.15 10.85 -18.95
CA VAL A 102 12.76 10.35 -17.71
C VAL A 102 13.71 9.21 -18.08
N GLN A 103 14.98 9.32 -17.71
CA GLN A 103 16.00 8.30 -18.00
C GLN A 103 16.14 7.31 -16.83
N ASP A 104 16.07 7.82 -15.59
CA ASP A 104 16.11 7.00 -14.38
C ASP A 104 14.93 7.34 -13.46
N TRP A 105 13.87 6.52 -13.53
CA TRP A 105 12.66 6.67 -12.74
C TRP A 105 12.90 6.68 -11.22
N PHE A 106 13.91 5.96 -10.73
CA PHE A 106 14.18 5.85 -9.29
C PHE A 106 14.97 7.05 -8.74
N ARG A 107 15.65 7.80 -9.61
CA ARG A 107 16.45 8.98 -9.20
C ARG A 107 15.78 10.29 -9.55
N GLU A 108 15.07 10.33 -10.68
CA GLU A 108 14.54 11.57 -11.23
C GLU A 108 13.11 11.86 -10.81
N VAL A 109 12.32 10.84 -10.47
CA VAL A 109 10.93 11.03 -10.05
C VAL A 109 10.84 11.04 -8.54
N SER A 110 10.57 12.22 -7.99
CA SER A 110 10.39 12.44 -6.55
C SER A 110 8.96 12.82 -6.15
N LEU A 111 8.09 13.11 -7.13
CA LEU A 111 6.71 13.47 -6.90
C LEU A 111 5.83 12.23 -6.97
N PHE A 112 4.97 12.04 -5.97
CA PHE A 112 4.00 10.95 -5.93
C PHE A 112 2.62 11.48 -5.59
N LYS A 113 1.59 10.90 -6.20
CA LYS A 113 0.20 11.19 -5.89
C LYS A 113 -0.16 10.60 -4.54
N VAL A 114 -0.74 11.43 -3.67
CA VAL A 114 -1.34 10.95 -2.42
C VAL A 114 -2.68 10.31 -2.73
N HIS A 115 -2.86 9.04 -2.34
CA HIS A 115 -4.15 8.38 -2.48
C HIS A 115 -5.24 9.11 -1.67
N HIS A 116 -6.42 9.29 -2.24
CA HIS A 116 -7.48 10.14 -1.69
C HIS A 116 -7.91 9.76 -0.26
N THR A 117 -7.87 8.47 0.09
CA THR A 117 -8.15 7.96 1.46
C THR A 117 -7.19 8.52 2.52
N PHE A 118 -6.07 9.09 2.09
CA PHE A 118 -5.08 9.71 2.97
C PHE A 118 -5.11 11.23 2.96
N LEU A 119 -5.92 11.83 2.08
CA LEU A 119 -6.23 13.24 2.15
C LEU A 119 -7.08 13.42 3.42
N ARG A 120 -6.42 13.85 4.49
CA ARG A 120 -7.13 14.45 5.61
C ARG A 120 -7.49 15.86 5.16
N GLU A 121 -8.75 16.24 5.35
CA GLU A 121 -9.06 17.66 5.46
C GLU A 121 -8.09 18.24 6.49
N ALA A 122 -7.51 19.39 6.19
CA ALA A 122 -6.57 20.03 7.08
C ALA A 122 -7.31 20.44 8.36
N GLU A 123 -7.51 19.49 9.28
CA GLU A 123 -7.67 19.80 10.68
C GLU A 123 -6.39 20.52 11.05
N ASP A 124 -6.56 21.81 11.32
CA ASP A 124 -5.57 22.83 11.60
C ASP A 124 -4.26 22.27 12.12
N GLU A 125 -3.14 22.73 11.53
CA GLU A 125 -1.77 22.50 11.97
C GLU A 125 -1.71 22.07 13.43
N ILE A 126 -1.60 20.76 13.70
CA ILE A 126 -1.57 20.25 15.09
C ILE A 126 -0.54 21.10 15.83
N PRO A 127 -0.96 21.94 16.81
CA PRO A 127 -0.06 22.90 17.41
C PRO A 127 1.14 22.14 17.97
N ASP A 128 2.34 22.70 17.83
CA ASP A 128 3.53 22.16 18.50
C ASP A 128 3.31 22.28 20.03
N VAL A 129 2.67 21.27 20.63
CA VAL A 129 2.24 21.20 22.03
C VAL A 129 3.41 21.19 23.02
N ASP A 130 4.64 21.17 22.52
CA ASP A 130 5.87 21.25 23.29
C ASP A 130 6.15 22.70 23.74
N ASN A 131 5.58 23.06 24.89
CA ASN A 131 5.77 24.35 25.57
C ASN A 131 7.05 24.40 26.42
N SER A 132 7.95 23.41 26.32
CA SER A 132 9.21 23.42 27.05
C SER A 132 10.18 24.49 26.51
N ALA A 133 11.17 24.88 27.32
CA ALA A 133 12.26 25.75 26.89
C ALA A 133 13.05 25.16 25.69
N GLU A 134 13.07 23.83 25.59
CA GLU A 134 13.71 23.12 24.49
C GLU A 134 12.87 23.17 23.21
N GLY A 135 11.54 23.06 23.33
CA GLY A 135 10.59 23.31 22.25
C GLY A 135 10.71 24.73 21.68
N ALA A 136 10.85 25.74 22.55
CA ALA A 136 11.08 27.13 22.13
C ALA A 136 12.38 27.30 21.32
N ARG A 137 13.49 26.73 21.79
CA ARG A 137 14.78 26.74 21.07
C ARG A 137 14.69 26.01 19.72
N ARG A 138 13.92 24.92 19.65
CA ARG A 138 13.66 24.18 18.41
C ARG A 138 12.90 25.03 17.39
N ARG A 139 11.84 25.74 17.81
CA ARG A 139 11.08 26.68 16.97
C ARG A 139 11.97 27.82 16.45
N GLU A 140 12.72 28.46 17.32
CA GLU A 140 13.61 29.57 16.95
C GLU A 140 14.70 29.15 15.95
N ARG A 141 15.29 27.95 16.12
CA ARG A 141 16.23 27.38 15.13
C ARG A 141 15.57 27.12 13.78
N ARG A 142 14.35 26.59 13.78
CA ARG A 142 13.58 26.33 12.56
C ARG A 142 13.26 27.63 11.84
N ASP A 143 12.82 28.66 12.55
CA ASP A 143 12.43 29.94 11.94
C ASP A 143 13.66 30.65 11.35
N ARG A 144 14.82 30.61 12.05
CA ARG A 144 16.10 31.08 11.49
C ARG A 144 16.53 30.30 10.25
N TRP A 145 16.23 29.02 10.17
CA TRP A 145 16.56 28.19 9.00
C TRP A 145 15.60 28.49 7.83
N LEU A 146 14.30 28.62 8.09
CA LEU A 146 13.28 29.01 7.11
C LEU A 146 13.59 30.38 6.50
N GLN A 147 13.90 31.38 7.34
CA GLN A 147 14.29 32.72 6.88
C GLN A 147 15.51 32.70 5.96
N ARG A 148 16.52 31.89 6.29
CA ARG A 148 17.70 31.71 5.42
C ARG A 148 17.35 31.05 4.09
N LYS A 149 16.44 30.08 4.09
CA LYS A 149 16.01 29.39 2.86
C LYS A 149 15.17 30.28 1.94
N LEU A 150 14.22 31.01 2.51
CA LEU A 150 13.44 32.02 1.79
C LEU A 150 14.35 33.11 1.20
N ALA A 151 15.32 33.61 1.97
CA ALA A 151 16.30 34.59 1.50
C ALA A 151 17.21 34.06 0.38
N SER A 152 17.45 32.74 0.33
CA SER A 152 18.18 32.09 -0.76
C SER A 152 17.34 31.81 -2.01
N GLY A 153 16.09 32.28 -2.07
CA GLY A 153 15.19 32.08 -3.21
C GLY A 153 14.60 30.68 -3.31
N THR A 154 14.61 29.90 -2.21
CA THR A 154 13.94 28.60 -2.17
C THR A 154 12.43 28.82 -2.17
N ASP A 155 11.71 28.11 -3.05
CA ASP A 155 10.26 28.16 -3.14
C ASP A 155 9.62 27.87 -1.77
N PRO A 156 8.78 28.77 -1.21
CA PRO A 156 8.07 28.55 0.05
C PRO A 156 7.30 27.23 0.11
N ASP A 157 6.74 26.77 -1.01
CA ASP A 157 5.97 25.53 -1.04
C ASP A 157 6.85 24.28 -0.92
N SER A 158 8.10 24.34 -1.41
CA SER A 158 9.10 23.28 -1.23
C SER A 158 9.58 23.14 0.23
N LEU A 159 9.32 24.14 1.07
CA LEU A 159 9.68 24.17 2.49
C LEU A 159 8.57 23.63 3.40
N LYS A 160 7.36 23.40 2.86
CA LYS A 160 6.28 22.76 3.59
C LYS A 160 6.70 21.34 3.93
N LYS A 161 6.80 21.03 5.22
CA LYS A 161 6.99 19.65 5.66
C LYS A 161 5.73 18.88 5.29
N ASN A 162 5.82 18.06 4.24
CA ASN A 162 4.81 17.06 3.98
C ASN A 162 4.96 15.92 5.01
N ARG A 163 4.64 16.20 6.29
CA ARG A 163 4.63 15.17 7.36
C ARG A 163 3.62 14.07 7.02
N THR A 164 2.64 14.38 6.17
CA THR A 164 1.73 13.41 5.57
C THR A 164 2.53 12.44 4.72
N PHE A 165 3.39 12.90 3.80
CA PHE A 165 4.27 12.04 3.01
C PHE A 165 5.12 11.11 3.88
N ASP A 166 5.84 11.62 4.89
CA ASP A 166 6.64 10.76 5.79
C ASP A 166 5.79 9.71 6.54
N ARG A 167 4.55 10.04 6.90
CA ARG A 167 3.59 9.09 7.51
C ARG A 167 2.99 8.12 6.50
N LEU A 168 2.86 8.53 5.24
CA LEU A 168 2.26 7.76 4.15
C LEU A 168 3.22 6.76 3.52
N MET A 169 4.48 7.18 3.35
CA MET A 169 5.59 6.34 2.89
C MET A 169 5.83 5.14 3.81
N VAL A 170 5.31 5.16 5.04
CA VAL A 170 5.52 4.13 6.07
C VAL A 170 4.19 3.52 6.55
N GLY A 171 3.07 3.89 5.95
CA GLY A 171 1.75 3.43 6.35
C GLY A 171 1.46 1.99 5.95
N VAL A 172 2.21 1.02 6.49
CA VAL A 172 1.90 -0.41 6.34
C VAL A 172 0.69 -0.72 7.21
N ARG A 173 -0.36 -1.29 6.61
CA ARG A 173 -1.51 -1.81 7.36
C ARG A 173 -1.34 -3.30 7.51
N MET A 174 -1.38 -3.77 8.76
CA MET A 174 -1.47 -5.19 9.06
C MET A 174 -2.92 -5.51 9.37
N ALA A 175 -3.48 -6.47 8.65
CA ALA A 175 -4.83 -6.94 8.90
C ALA A 175 -4.75 -8.32 9.54
N ARG A 176 -5.67 -8.55 10.48
CA ARG A 176 -6.03 -9.90 10.89
C ARG A 176 -7.21 -10.33 10.04
N ARG A 177 -7.25 -11.58 9.64
CA ARG A 177 -8.50 -12.25 9.25
C ARG A 177 -9.58 -12.01 10.31
N ALA A 178 -10.69 -11.38 9.91
CA ALA A 178 -11.88 -11.26 10.77
C ALA A 178 -12.62 -12.60 10.96
N ALA A 179 -12.25 -13.63 10.19
CA ALA A 179 -12.65 -15.02 10.33
C ALA A 179 -11.58 -15.90 9.67
N PRO A 180 -11.34 -17.14 10.13
CA PRO A 180 -10.55 -18.08 9.36
C PRO A 180 -11.20 -18.18 7.97
N LEU A 181 -10.43 -18.10 6.89
CA LEU A 181 -10.81 -18.91 5.73
C LEU A 181 -10.64 -20.33 6.26
N ASP A 182 -11.71 -20.91 6.80
CA ASP A 182 -11.87 -22.36 6.87
C ASP A 182 -11.86 -22.79 5.42
N PHE A 183 -10.65 -23.10 4.94
CA PHE A 183 -10.45 -24.00 3.84
C PHE A 183 -10.78 -25.38 4.41
N ASP A 184 -12.08 -25.67 4.57
CA ASP A 184 -12.54 -27.05 4.74
C ASP A 184 -12.20 -27.76 3.42
N PHE A 185 -11.01 -28.36 3.39
CA PHE A 185 -10.66 -29.41 2.45
C PHE A 185 -11.27 -30.73 2.95
N ASP A 186 -12.59 -30.75 3.09
CA ASP A 186 -13.35 -32.00 3.10
C ASP A 186 -14.15 -32.03 1.81
N LEU A 187 -13.50 -32.52 0.73
CA LEU A 187 -14.06 -33.26 -0.41
C LEU A 187 -12.96 -33.65 -1.42
#